data_AF-A0A2W5S4Q2-F1
#
_entry.id   AF-A0A2W5S4Q2-F1
#
_cell.length_a   1.000
_cell.length_b   1.000
_cell.length_c   1.000
_cell.angle_alpha   90.00
_cell.angle_beta   90.00
_cell.angle_gamma   90.00
#
_symmetry.space_group_name_H-M   'P 1'
#
loop_
_entity.id
_entity.type
_entity.pdbx_description
1 polymer ?
#
loop_
_entity_poly.entity_id
_entity_poly.type
_entity_poly.pdbx_seq_one_letter_code
_entity_poly.pdbx_strand_id
1 'polypeptide(L)'
;MKKSSADTLYEAGRNITPTALAIDDLIRPVAIAILPILRELENQHAMNIKFCWQGIVVERDGDIIYEKGKYLQVQAKGSLQCAAQRLVIWEFLRWCCTHYPTPLLNKNKAWIYGH
;
A
#
# COMPACT_ATOMS: atom_id res chain seq x y z
N MET A 1 3.28 -3.32 -33.01
CA MET A 1 4.04 -2.70 -31.89
C MET A 1 3.51 -3.27 -30.58
N LYS A 2 4.37 -3.89 -29.75
CA LYS A 2 4.00 -4.25 -28.38
C LYS A 2 4.04 -2.97 -27.55
N LYS A 3 2.90 -2.51 -27.03
CA LYS A 3 2.84 -1.38 -26.07
C LYS A 3 3.78 -1.70 -24.91
N SER A 4 4.65 -0.76 -24.53
CA SER A 4 5.52 -0.98 -23.38
C SER A 4 4.68 -1.03 -22.11
N SER A 5 5.17 -1.71 -21.08
CA SER A 5 4.53 -1.75 -19.76
C SER A 5 4.45 -0.37 -19.11
N ALA A 6 5.24 0.60 -19.57
CA ALA A 6 5.18 1.98 -19.11
C ALA A 6 3.94 2.71 -19.68
N ASP A 7 3.60 2.46 -20.95
CA ASP A 7 2.47 3.11 -21.62
C ASP A 7 1.11 2.69 -21.04
N THR A 8 1.02 1.45 -20.55
CA THR A 8 -0.22 0.92 -19.91
C THR A 8 -0.45 1.47 -18.51
N LEU A 9 0.60 1.96 -17.83
CA LEU A 9 0.49 2.55 -16.50
C LEU A 9 0.05 4.03 -16.59
N TYR A 10 0.52 4.75 -17.62
CA TYR A 10 0.10 6.11 -17.91
C TYR A 10 -1.39 6.19 -18.29
N GLU A 11 -1.87 5.22 -19.10
CA GLU A 11 -3.29 5.11 -19.50
C GLU A 11 -4.23 4.80 -18.31
N ALA A 12 -3.71 4.24 -17.21
CA ALA A 12 -4.49 3.93 -16.01
C ALA A 12 -4.67 5.12 -15.03
N GLY A 13 -4.29 6.34 -15.42
CA GLY A 13 -4.47 7.55 -14.61
C GLY A 13 -3.57 7.63 -13.37
N ARG A 14 -2.63 6.69 -13.21
CA ARG A 14 -1.57 6.76 -12.21
C ARG A 14 -0.27 7.09 -12.91
N ASN A 15 0.19 8.33 -12.75
CA ASN A 15 1.59 8.69 -12.90
C ASN A 15 2.40 7.90 -11.84
N ILE A 16 2.67 6.61 -12.08
CA ILE A 16 3.62 5.82 -11.29
C ILE A 16 5.00 6.28 -11.73
N THR A 17 5.41 7.40 -11.14
CA THR A 17 6.61 8.16 -11.49
C THR A 17 7.88 7.43 -11.03
N PRO A 18 9.06 7.85 -11.52
CA PRO A 18 10.35 7.53 -10.90
C PRO A 18 10.37 7.69 -9.37
N THR A 19 9.50 8.54 -8.81
CA THR A 19 9.25 8.69 -7.37
C THR A 19 8.80 7.40 -6.67
N ALA A 20 7.94 6.58 -7.29
CA ALA A 20 7.51 5.32 -6.70
C ALA A 20 8.65 4.29 -6.63
N LEU A 21 9.53 4.28 -7.63
CA LEU A 21 10.75 3.47 -7.62
C LEU A 21 11.77 3.99 -6.60
N ALA A 22 11.96 5.31 -6.51
CA ALA A 22 12.85 5.92 -5.53
C ALA A 22 12.37 5.66 -4.09
N ILE A 23 11.05 5.71 -3.84
CA ILE A 23 10.48 5.33 -2.54
C ILE A 23 10.64 3.83 -2.30
N ASP A 24 10.43 2.97 -3.31
CA ASP A 24 10.68 1.52 -3.18
C ASP A 24 12.13 1.23 -2.78
N ASP A 25 13.10 1.90 -3.41
CA ASP A 25 14.52 1.74 -3.08
C ASP A 25 14.85 2.23 -1.66
N LEU A 26 14.14 3.25 -1.15
CA LEU A 26 14.28 3.71 0.24
C LEU A 26 13.64 2.76 1.26
N ILE A 27 12.53 2.11 0.92
CA ILE A 27 11.80 1.22 1.85
C ILE A 27 12.22 -0.25 1.77
N ARG A 28 12.78 -0.69 0.63
CA ARG A 28 13.23 -2.07 0.36
C ARG A 28 14.29 -2.62 1.32
N PRO A 29 15.23 -1.84 1.89
CA PRO A 29 16.27 -2.38 2.78
C PRO A 29 15.71 -2.99 4.08
N VAL A 30 14.49 -2.64 4.48
CA VAL A 30 13.89 -3.12 5.73
C VAL A 30 12.84 -4.17 5.40
N ALA A 31 13.19 -5.44 5.60
CA ALA A 31 12.31 -6.59 5.40
C ALA A 31 11.23 -6.68 6.49
N ILE A 32 10.38 -5.67 6.62
CA ILE A 32 9.22 -5.75 7.51
C ILE A 32 8.20 -6.69 6.89
N ALA A 33 7.82 -7.72 7.64
CA ALA A 33 6.69 -8.56 7.28
C ALA A 33 5.40 -7.74 7.47
N ILE A 34 4.90 -7.14 6.37
CA ILE A 34 3.70 -6.29 6.39
C ILE A 34 2.42 -7.09 6.64
N LEU A 35 2.36 -8.36 6.20
CA LEU A 35 1.17 -9.20 6.34
C LEU A 35 0.71 -9.37 7.80
N PRO A 36 1.59 -9.64 8.79
CA PRO A 36 1.24 -9.60 10.21
C PRO A 36 0.59 -8.29 10.68
N ILE A 37 1.08 -7.14 10.21
CA ILE A 37 0.54 -5.83 10.59
C ILE A 37 -0.88 -5.66 10.04
N LEU A 38 -1.10 -6.03 8.77
CA LEU A 38 -2.43 -5.96 8.14
C LEU A 38 -3.42 -6.88 8.87
N ARG A 39 -3.03 -8.12 9.20
CA ARG A 39 -3.89 -9.05 9.95
C ARG A 39 -4.24 -8.53 11.34
N GLU A 40 -3.30 -7.87 12.02
CA GLU A 40 -3.59 -7.27 13.32
C GLU A 40 -4.63 -6.14 13.21
N LEU A 41 -4.52 -5.30 12.18
CA LEU A 41 -5.51 -4.26 11.87
C LEU A 41 -6.89 -4.85 11.57
N GLU A 42 -6.96 -5.89 10.74
CA GLU A 42 -8.21 -6.59 10.43
C GLU A 42 -8.87 -7.15 11.70
N ASN A 43 -8.08 -7.80 12.56
CA ASN A 43 -8.60 -8.46 13.77
C ASN A 43 -8.97 -7.47 14.89
N GLN A 44 -8.15 -6.46 15.17
CA GLN A 44 -8.38 -5.55 16.30
C GLN A 44 -9.39 -4.44 15.99
N HIS A 45 -9.50 -4.05 14.72
CA HIS A 45 -10.35 -2.93 14.30
C HIS A 45 -11.49 -3.34 13.36
N ALA A 46 -11.71 -4.65 13.17
CA ALA A 46 -12.73 -5.19 12.29
C ALA A 46 -12.68 -4.60 10.87
N MET A 47 -11.46 -4.36 10.38
CA MET A 47 -11.24 -3.80 9.04
C MET A 47 -11.29 -4.90 7.99
N ASN A 48 -11.80 -4.57 6.81
CA ASN A 48 -11.67 -5.36 5.59
C ASN A 48 -10.77 -4.61 4.61
N ILE A 49 -9.51 -5.07 4.47
CA ILE A 49 -8.47 -4.36 3.74
C ILE A 49 -8.30 -4.97 2.35
N LYS A 50 -8.69 -4.26 1.31
CA LYS A 50 -8.57 -4.70 -0.10
C LYS A 50 -7.58 -3.82 -0.83
N PHE A 51 -6.50 -4.39 -1.39
CA PHE A 51 -5.48 -3.60 -2.09
C PHE A 51 -4.92 -4.30 -3.32
N CYS A 52 -4.44 -3.48 -4.25
CA CYS A 52 -3.62 -3.87 -5.39
C CYS A 52 -2.64 -2.73 -5.73
N TRP A 53 -1.81 -2.92 -6.75
CA TRP A 53 -0.89 -1.87 -7.20
C TRP A 53 -1.59 -0.60 -7.72
N GLN A 54 -2.90 -0.64 -7.99
CA GLN A 54 -3.72 0.49 -8.42
C GLN A 54 -4.53 1.15 -7.31
N GLY A 55 -4.51 0.62 -6.09
CA GLY A 55 -5.19 1.27 -4.97
C GLY A 55 -5.51 0.37 -3.80
N ILE A 56 -6.10 0.97 -2.79
CA ILE A 56 -6.54 0.33 -1.56
C ILE A 56 -7.89 0.91 -1.16
N VAL A 57 -8.77 0.05 -0.70
CA VAL A 57 -10.06 0.38 -0.10
C VAL A 57 -10.13 -0.39 1.22
N VAL A 58 -10.49 0.31 2.28
CA VAL A 58 -10.67 -0.28 3.61
C VAL A 58 -12.07 0.03 4.10
N GLU A 59 -12.79 -1.05 4.38
CA GLU A 59 -14.15 -1.00 4.89
C GLU A 59 -14.14 -1.37 6.38
N ARG A 60 -15.04 -0.77 7.15
CA ARG A 60 -15.34 -1.15 8.54
C ARG A 60 -16.83 -0.92 8.78
N ASP A 61 -17.50 -1.92 9.34
CA ASP A 61 -18.93 -1.84 9.68
C ASP A 61 -19.84 -1.47 8.48
N GLY A 62 -19.40 -1.76 7.26
CA GLY A 62 -20.10 -1.43 6.01
C GLY A 62 -19.71 -0.10 5.37
N ASP A 63 -18.93 0.74 6.07
CA ASP A 63 -18.50 2.04 5.59
C ASP A 63 -17.05 2.03 5.12
N ILE A 64 -16.74 2.81 4.08
CA ILE A 64 -15.36 3.04 3.63
C ILE A 64 -14.70 4.04 4.57
N ILE A 65 -13.67 3.61 5.30
CA ILE A 65 -12.92 4.45 6.23
C ILE A 65 -11.60 4.97 5.65
N TYR A 66 -11.10 4.32 4.59
CA TYR A 66 -9.91 4.75 3.86
C TYR A 66 -9.99 4.29 2.41
N GLU A 67 -9.76 5.21 1.49
CA GLU A 67 -9.67 4.90 0.06
C GLU A 67 -8.53 5.68 -0.58
N LYS A 68 -7.73 4.99 -1.39
CA LYS A 68 -6.72 5.62 -2.22
C LYS A 68 -6.59 4.94 -3.56
N GLY A 69 -6.93 5.65 -4.63
CA GLY A 69 -6.94 5.13 -5.99
C GLY A 69 -8.07 4.14 -6.23
N LYS A 70 -7.84 3.14 -7.10
CA LYS A 70 -8.86 2.17 -7.50
C LYS A 70 -8.41 0.76 -7.14
N TYR A 71 -9.12 0.12 -6.23
CA TYR A 71 -8.94 -1.32 -6.02
C TYR A 71 -9.50 -2.09 -7.22
N LEU A 72 -8.68 -2.96 -7.78
CA LEU A 72 -9.07 -3.98 -8.75
C LEU A 72 -8.55 -5.32 -8.24
N GLN A 73 -9.29 -6.39 -8.51
CA GLN A 73 -8.90 -7.76 -8.14
C GLN A 73 -7.82 -8.29 -9.10
N VAL A 74 -6.64 -7.67 -9.08
CA VAL A 74 -5.49 -7.98 -9.94
C VAL A 74 -4.22 -8.08 -9.11
N GLN A 75 -3.36 -9.03 -9.47
CA GLN A 75 -2.04 -9.16 -8.86
C GLN A 75 -1.04 -8.20 -9.50
N ALA A 76 -0.13 -7.66 -8.69
CA ALA A 76 1.03 -6.92 -9.18
C ALA A 76 1.99 -7.84 -9.97
N LYS A 77 2.45 -7.35 -11.12
CA LYS A 77 3.38 -8.02 -12.03
C LYS A 77 4.56 -7.09 -12.35
N GLY A 78 5.77 -7.62 -12.18
CA GLY A 78 7.00 -6.87 -12.41
C GLY A 78 7.33 -5.87 -11.29
N SER A 79 8.55 -5.36 -11.32
CA SER A 79 9.10 -4.49 -10.26
C SER A 79 8.27 -3.23 -10.02
N LEU A 80 7.81 -2.57 -11.09
CA LEU A 80 7.03 -1.33 -11.01
C LEU A 80 5.69 -1.50 -10.27
N GLN A 81 4.92 -2.54 -10.59
CA GLN A 81 3.64 -2.78 -9.93
C GLN A 81 3.86 -3.22 -8.47
N CYS A 82 4.89 -4.02 -8.20
CA CYS A 82 5.25 -4.39 -6.84
C CYS A 82 5.65 -3.15 -6.00
N ALA A 83 6.44 -2.24 -6.56
CA ALA A 83 6.82 -0.98 -5.92
C ALA A 83 5.60 -0.11 -5.63
N ALA A 84 4.72 0.07 -6.62
CA ALA A 84 3.48 0.84 -6.44
C ALA A 84 2.55 0.22 -5.40
N GLN A 85 2.44 -1.11 -5.35
CA GLN A 85 1.67 -1.80 -4.33
C GLN A 85 2.25 -1.56 -2.93
N ARG A 86 3.57 -1.63 -2.77
CA ARG A 86 4.24 -1.33 -1.48
C ARG A 86 4.00 0.11 -1.06
N LEU A 87 4.08 1.06 -1.99
CA LEU A 87 3.82 2.48 -1.72
C LEU A 87 2.39 2.69 -1.20
N VAL A 88 1.39 2.13 -1.89
CA VAL A 88 -0.02 2.23 -1.47
C VAL A 88 -0.22 1.69 -0.05
N ILE A 89 0.39 0.55 0.26
CA ILE A 89 0.30 -0.05 1.59
C ILE A 89 1.01 0.83 2.62
N TRP A 90 2.21 1.33 2.32
CA TRP A 90 2.98 2.17 3.22
C TRP A 90 2.23 3.45 3.61
N GLU A 91 1.59 4.11 2.65
CA GLU A 91 0.79 5.31 2.91
C GLU A 91 -0.42 5.01 3.81
N PHE A 92 -1.07 3.86 3.59
CA PHE A 92 -2.14 3.39 4.47
C PHE A 92 -1.63 3.11 5.89
N LEU A 93 -0.50 2.42 6.05
CA LEU A 93 0.07 2.15 7.38
C LEU A 93 0.40 3.44 8.13
N ARG A 94 0.89 4.47 7.42
CA ARG A 94 1.16 5.80 8.01
C ARG A 94 -0.11 6.47 8.53
N TRP A 95 -1.21 6.35 7.79
CA TRP A 95 -2.52 6.82 8.24
C TRP A 95 -3.00 6.02 9.48
N CYS A 96 -2.87 4.69 9.47
CA CYS A 96 -3.21 3.84 10.62
C CYS A 96 -2.42 4.19 11.89
N CYS A 97 -1.14 4.56 11.78
CA CYS A 97 -0.36 5.00 12.94
C CYS A 97 -0.96 6.19 13.71
N THR A 98 -1.88 6.93 13.08
CA THR A 98 -2.56 8.09 13.69
C THR A 98 -3.97 7.76 14.15
N HIS A 99 -4.70 6.90 13.42
CA HIS A 99 -6.14 6.69 13.66
C HIS A 99 -6.47 5.31 14.28
N TYR A 100 -5.62 4.32 14.03
CA TYR A 100 -5.82 2.92 14.42
C TYR A 100 -4.50 2.31 14.91
N PRO A 101 -3.94 2.83 16.02
CA PRO A 101 -2.65 2.36 16.51
C PRO A 101 -2.79 0.94 17.07
N THR A 102 -1.93 0.04 16.59
CA THR A 102 -1.77 -1.32 17.13
C THR A 102 -0.37 -1.52 17.70
N PRO A 103 -0.14 -2.54 18.55
CA PRO A 103 1.19 -2.88 19.04
C PRO A 103 2.22 -3.11 17.92
N LEU A 104 1.89 -3.85 16.85
CA LEU A 104 2.82 -4.05 15.74
C LEU A 104 3.05 -2.79 14.93
N LEU A 105 2.02 -1.95 14.72
CA LEU A 105 2.22 -0.66 14.07
C LEU A 105 3.15 0.25 14.86
N ASN A 106 2.94 0.34 16.17
CA ASN A 106 3.76 1.16 17.05
C ASN A 106 5.21 0.68 17.10
N LYS A 107 5.45 -0.64 17.15
CA LYS A 107 6.80 -1.22 17.09
C LYS A 107 7.54 -0.85 15.80
N ASN A 108 6.82 -0.71 14.69
CA ASN A 108 7.39 -0.40 13.37
C ASN A 108 7.22 1.07 12.97
N LYS A 109 6.76 1.93 13.89
CA LYS A 109 6.40 3.33 13.59
C LYS A 109 7.57 4.16 13.07
N ALA A 110 8.77 3.98 13.62
CA ALA A 110 9.97 4.67 13.14
C ALA A 110 10.23 4.42 11.65
N TRP A 111 10.14 3.15 11.22
CA TRP A 111 10.24 2.79 9.81
C TRP A 111 9.12 3.38 8.96
N ILE A 112 7.86 3.32 9.44
CA ILE A 112 6.71 3.86 8.69
C ILE A 112 6.86 5.36 8.44
N TYR A 113 7.43 6.13 9.38
CA TYR A 113 7.63 7.57 9.22
C TYR A 113 8.98 7.95 8.59
N GLY A 114 9.86 6.99 8.32
CA GLY A 114 11.17 7.24 7.69
C GLY A 114 12.15 7.99 8.59
N HIS A 115 12.14 7.70 9.90
CA HIS A 115 13.10 8.22 10.88
C HIS A 115 14.24 7.24 11.15
#